data_AF-A0A5J4L8Z5-F1
#
_entry.id   AF-A0A5J4L8Z5-F1
#
_cell.length_a   1.000
_cell.length_b   1.000
_cell.length_c   1.000
_cell.angle_alpha   90.00
_cell.angle_beta   90.00
_cell.angle_gamma   90.00
#
_symmetry.space_group_name_H-M   'P 1'
#
loop_
_entity.id
_entity.type
_entity.pdbx_description
1 polymer ?
#
loop_
_entity_poly.entity_id
_entity_poly.type
_entity_poly.pdbx_seq_one_letter_code
_entity_poly.pdbx_strand_id
1 'polypeptide(L)'
;MTSHARDYICGKPTKKGRPCTRSLHSWMVGFDFQYADGCWSHMSQPFQEAQDARKRADEEAWQAYLAADPICWGWPVPDDWDNWTYPQGGDINDQLSETALAMIMGNPESRASAILRHWQDGRCAICGHRRELVEDHDHFTGLTRGYLCRGCNTQEGVYQDSNTLFGRYRRRHPTSLLGLRIRYWDPFINDYAPPRTAETKQERWTDAASEGIGL
;
A
#
# COMPACT_ATOMS: atom_id res chain seq x y z
N MET A 1 20.81 -2.72 30.68
CA MET A 1 21.62 -2.70 29.44
C MET A 1 21.54 -1.28 28.88
N THR A 2 22.27 -0.33 29.46
CA THR A 2 23.49 0.26 28.87
C THR A 2 23.31 0.79 27.45
N SER A 3 23.01 2.09 27.35
CA SER A 3 23.66 3.09 26.49
C SER A 3 24.14 2.63 25.11
N HIS A 4 23.36 2.91 24.06
CA HIS A 4 23.87 3.05 22.69
C HIS A 4 23.17 4.15 21.88
N ALA A 5 22.64 5.18 22.53
CA ALA A 5 22.50 6.50 21.89
C ALA A 5 23.89 7.17 21.89
N ARG A 6 24.84 6.63 21.10
CA ARG A 6 25.94 7.48 20.65
C ARG A 6 25.30 8.46 19.70
N ASP A 7 25.04 9.66 20.19
CA ASP A 7 24.66 10.80 19.37
C ASP A 7 25.63 10.84 18.18
N TYR A 8 25.12 10.56 16.99
CA TYR A 8 25.89 10.69 15.76
C TYR A 8 26.06 12.19 15.50
N ILE A 9 26.98 12.82 16.22
CA ILE A 9 27.35 14.23 16.09
C ILE A 9 28.52 14.34 15.12
N CYS A 10 28.46 15.33 14.23
CA CYS A 10 29.40 15.51 13.13
C CYS A 10 30.89 15.54 13.54
N GLY A 11 31.23 16.29 14.60
CA GLY A 11 32.60 16.41 15.11
C GLY A 11 33.58 17.19 14.21
N LYS A 12 33.29 17.39 12.92
CA LYS A 12 34.17 18.10 11.97
C LYS A 12 34.44 19.55 12.39
N PRO A 13 35.65 20.08 12.14
CA PRO A 13 35.98 21.45 12.48
C PRO A 13 35.16 22.43 11.65
N THR A 14 34.51 23.37 12.33
CA THR A 14 33.84 24.52 11.70
C THR A 14 34.85 25.53 11.16
N LYS A 15 34.38 26.54 10.39
CA LYS A 15 35.22 27.68 9.96
C LYS A 15 35.95 28.40 11.11
N LYS A 16 35.46 28.28 12.34
CA LYS A 16 36.07 28.86 13.56
C LYS A 16 36.93 27.85 14.35
N GLY A 17 37.22 26.67 13.78
CA GLY A 17 38.02 25.61 14.40
C GLY A 17 37.32 24.82 15.52
N ARG A 18 36.08 25.18 15.90
CA ARG A 18 35.32 24.45 16.92
C ARG A 18 34.71 23.17 16.35
N PRO A 19 34.58 22.07 17.12
CA PRO A 19 33.90 20.86 16.69
C PRO A 19 32.43 21.12 16.34
N CYS A 20 31.96 20.57 15.23
CA CYS A 20 30.56 20.67 14.82
C CYS A 20 29.67 19.76 15.68
N THR A 21 28.65 20.34 16.31
CA THR A 21 27.68 19.64 17.17
C THR A 21 26.38 19.28 16.45
N ARG A 22 26.32 19.42 15.12
CA ARG A 22 25.13 19.02 14.36
C ARG A 22 24.97 17.52 14.34
N SER A 23 23.74 17.07 14.54
CA SER A 23 23.33 15.68 14.38
C SER A 23 23.48 15.25 12.92
N LEU A 24 23.93 14.02 12.71
CA LEU A 24 23.96 13.33 11.42
C LEU A 24 22.58 12.77 11.05
N HIS A 25 21.61 12.74 11.99
CA HIS A 25 20.32 12.09 11.82
C HIS A 25 19.27 12.92 11.07
N SER A 26 19.33 14.26 11.12
CA SER A 26 18.15 15.10 10.83
C SER A 26 17.79 15.27 9.34
N TRP A 27 18.54 14.67 8.41
CA TRP A 27 18.28 14.72 6.96
C TRP A 27 18.52 13.37 6.25
N MET A 28 18.70 12.28 7.00
CA MET A 28 19.14 10.96 6.49
C MET A 28 18.18 9.83 6.94
N VAL A 29 16.90 9.93 6.60
CA VAL A 29 15.96 8.80 6.76
C VAL A 29 16.35 7.72 5.73
N GLY A 30 16.60 6.48 6.20
CA GLY A 30 16.97 5.35 5.34
C GLY A 30 18.47 5.20 5.04
N PHE A 31 19.35 5.79 5.85
CA PHE A 31 20.80 5.72 5.66
C PHE A 31 21.52 4.88 6.73
N ASP A 32 22.64 4.30 6.35
CA ASP A 32 23.55 3.61 7.27
C ASP A 32 24.61 4.61 7.79
N PHE A 33 24.44 5.03 9.05
CA PHE A 33 25.22 6.07 9.70
C PHE A 33 26.73 5.78 9.74
N GLN A 34 27.12 4.52 9.56
CA GLN A 34 28.53 4.13 9.63
C GLN A 34 29.39 4.69 8.49
N TYR A 35 28.78 5.20 7.42
CA TYR A 35 29.53 5.70 6.25
C TYR A 35 29.56 7.22 6.10
N ALA A 36 28.79 7.97 6.88
CA ALA A 36 28.74 9.43 6.77
C ALA A 36 30.04 10.07 7.31
N ASP A 37 30.74 10.81 6.46
CA ASP A 37 31.99 11.47 6.82
C ASP A 37 31.78 12.84 7.50
N GLY A 38 30.55 13.34 7.62
CA GLY A 38 30.20 14.59 8.28
C GLY A 38 28.72 14.93 8.15
N CYS A 39 28.27 16.01 8.83
CA CYS A 39 26.92 16.56 8.61
C CYS A 39 26.80 17.12 7.19
N TRP A 40 25.58 17.38 6.70
CA TRP A 40 25.35 17.90 5.34
C TRP A 40 26.29 19.06 4.96
N SER A 41 26.60 19.98 5.89
CA SER A 41 27.49 21.13 5.64
C SER A 41 28.99 20.83 5.73
N HIS A 42 29.39 19.67 6.24
CA HIS A 42 30.79 19.23 6.36
C HIS A 42 31.07 17.91 5.63
N MET A 43 30.08 17.41 4.89
CA MET A 43 30.16 16.22 4.07
C MET A 43 31.10 16.49 2.90
N SER A 44 32.01 15.55 2.58
CA SER A 44 32.90 15.75 1.44
C SER A 44 32.12 15.78 0.12
N GLN A 45 32.66 16.47 -0.88
CA GLN A 45 32.05 16.55 -2.20
C GLN A 45 31.81 15.15 -2.82
N PRO A 46 32.76 14.19 -2.79
CA PRO A 46 32.51 12.83 -3.29
C PRO A 46 31.35 12.13 -2.58
N PHE A 47 31.17 12.36 -1.28
CA PHE A 47 30.07 11.77 -0.54
C PHE A 47 28.73 12.43 -0.89
N GLN A 48 28.70 13.76 -1.06
CA GLN A 48 27.50 14.48 -1.53
C GLN A 48 27.07 13.99 -2.92
N GLU A 49 28.03 13.87 -3.85
CA GLU A 49 27.77 13.37 -5.20
C GLU A 49 27.21 11.94 -5.20
N ALA A 50 27.73 11.06 -4.34
CA ALA A 50 27.21 9.70 -4.17
C ALA A 50 25.79 9.68 -3.58
N GLN A 51 25.48 10.57 -2.63
CA GLN A 51 24.11 10.71 -2.09
C GLN A 51 23.13 11.16 -3.17
N ASP A 52 23.49 12.20 -3.91
CA ASP A 52 22.63 12.73 -4.96
C ASP A 52 22.45 11.73 -6.10
N ALA A 53 23.49 10.96 -6.44
CA ALA A 53 23.38 9.85 -7.38
C ALA A 53 22.40 8.78 -6.89
N ARG A 54 22.45 8.39 -5.62
CA ARG A 54 21.48 7.42 -5.06
C ARG A 54 20.06 7.96 -5.07
N LYS A 55 19.85 9.21 -4.65
CA LYS A 55 18.51 9.85 -4.69
C LYS A 55 17.96 9.91 -6.11
N ARG A 56 18.78 10.24 -7.10
CA ARG A 56 18.37 10.20 -8.51
C ARG A 56 17.98 8.80 -8.94
N ALA A 57 18.78 7.78 -8.59
CA ALA A 57 18.46 6.40 -8.91
C ALA A 57 17.17 5.91 -8.21
N ASP A 58 16.96 6.28 -6.95
CA ASP A 58 15.74 5.96 -6.19
C ASP A 58 14.51 6.64 -6.81
N GLU A 59 14.63 7.91 -7.21
CA GLU A 59 13.57 8.65 -7.90
C GLU A 59 13.27 8.04 -9.28
N GLU A 60 14.29 7.73 -10.08
CA GLU A 60 14.15 7.07 -11.38
C GLU A 60 13.45 5.71 -11.24
N ALA A 61 13.86 4.90 -10.25
CA ALA A 61 13.23 3.62 -9.95
C ALA A 61 11.76 3.80 -9.50
N TRP A 62 11.49 4.83 -8.71
CA TRP A 62 10.13 5.15 -8.27
C TRP A 62 9.23 5.61 -9.43
N GLN A 63 9.75 6.45 -10.33
CA GLN A 63 9.03 6.85 -11.53
C GLN A 63 8.77 5.67 -12.46
N ALA A 64 9.75 4.78 -12.63
CA ALA A 64 9.56 3.53 -13.37
C ALA A 64 8.48 2.64 -12.74
N TYR A 65 8.47 2.52 -11.40
CA TYR A 65 7.43 1.79 -10.66
C TYR A 65 6.04 2.41 -10.87
N LEU A 66 5.91 3.74 -10.80
CA LEU A 66 4.65 4.42 -11.06
C LEU A 66 4.20 4.31 -12.53
N ALA A 67 5.14 4.21 -13.47
CA ALA A 67 4.86 4.05 -14.89
C ALA A 67 4.45 2.62 -15.29
N ALA A 68 4.69 1.63 -14.43
CA ALA A 68 4.36 0.24 -14.68
C ALA A 68 2.85 -0.06 -14.60
N ASP A 69 2.46 -1.20 -15.16
CA ASP A 69 1.12 -1.78 -15.00
C ASP A 69 1.04 -2.61 -13.70
N PRO A 70 -0.15 -2.72 -13.08
CA PRO A 70 -0.38 -3.64 -11.97
C PRO A 70 -0.09 -5.08 -12.39
N ILE A 71 0.61 -5.83 -11.54
CA ILE A 71 1.00 -7.22 -11.85
C ILE A 71 -0.22 -8.12 -12.13
N CYS A 72 -1.38 -7.86 -11.52
CA CYS A 72 -2.59 -8.64 -11.75
C CYS A 72 -3.10 -8.60 -13.19
N TRP A 73 -2.70 -7.63 -14.02
CA TRP A 73 -3.09 -7.57 -15.43
C TRP A 73 -2.49 -8.71 -16.25
N GLY A 74 -1.38 -9.29 -15.79
CA GLY A 74 -0.73 -10.44 -16.44
C GLY A 74 -1.24 -11.79 -15.95
N TRP A 75 -2.20 -11.84 -15.02
CA TRP A 75 -2.72 -13.10 -14.49
C TRP A 75 -3.80 -13.68 -15.40
N PRO A 76 -3.85 -15.02 -15.56
CA PRO A 76 -4.85 -15.65 -16.40
C PRO A 76 -6.25 -15.42 -15.82
N VAL A 77 -7.18 -14.96 -16.65
CA VAL A 77 -8.61 -14.87 -16.32
C VAL A 77 -9.29 -16.09 -16.94
N PRO A 78 -9.84 -17.02 -16.15
CA PRO A 78 -10.65 -18.13 -16.67
C PRO A 78 -11.86 -17.64 -17.45
N ASP A 79 -12.19 -18.39 -18.52
CA ASP A 79 -13.32 -18.07 -19.41
C ASP A 79 -14.69 -18.38 -18.79
N ASP A 80 -14.73 -19.21 -17.75
CA ASP A 80 -15.98 -19.68 -17.13
C ASP A 80 -15.84 -19.79 -15.60
N TRP A 81 -16.37 -18.78 -14.91
CA TRP A 81 -16.52 -18.80 -13.45
C TRP A 81 -17.87 -19.38 -13.01
N ASP A 82 -18.84 -19.55 -13.92
CA ASP A 82 -20.16 -20.07 -13.63
C ASP A 82 -20.10 -21.55 -13.24
N ASN A 83 -19.11 -22.28 -13.76
CA ASN A 83 -18.83 -23.67 -13.37
C ASN A 83 -17.65 -23.81 -12.38
N TRP A 84 -17.10 -22.71 -11.88
CA TRP A 84 -16.01 -22.79 -10.91
C TRP A 84 -16.48 -23.39 -9.58
N THR A 85 -15.81 -24.47 -9.17
CA THR A 85 -15.98 -25.10 -7.86
C THR A 85 -14.77 -24.83 -6.98
N TYR A 86 -15.00 -24.69 -5.67
CA TYR A 86 -13.92 -24.53 -4.71
C TYR A 86 -12.99 -25.76 -4.75
N PRO A 87 -11.67 -25.60 -4.99
CA PRO A 87 -10.76 -26.75 -5.06
C PRO A 87 -10.64 -27.45 -3.71
N GLN A 88 -10.69 -28.78 -3.72
CA GLN A 88 -10.47 -29.58 -2.52
C GLN A 88 -9.02 -29.39 -2.03
N GLY A 89 -8.86 -28.95 -0.77
CA GLY A 89 -7.54 -28.77 -0.14
C GLY A 89 -6.83 -27.43 -0.42
N GLY A 90 -7.57 -26.36 -0.71
CA GLY A 90 -7.01 -25.01 -0.83
C GLY A 90 -6.36 -24.51 0.47
N ASP A 91 -5.37 -23.61 0.33
CA ASP A 91 -4.42 -23.11 1.36
C ASP A 91 -5.04 -22.42 2.60
N ILE A 92 -6.37 -22.32 2.70
CA ILE A 92 -7.02 -21.94 3.94
C ILE A 92 -7.12 -23.16 4.84
N ASN A 93 -6.63 -23.04 6.07
CA ASN A 93 -6.67 -24.04 7.14
C ASN A 93 -8.10 -24.41 7.62
N ASP A 94 -9.08 -24.38 6.73
CA ASP A 94 -10.47 -24.64 7.02
C ASP A 94 -10.93 -25.78 6.12
N GLN A 95 -10.97 -27.00 6.67
CA GLN A 95 -11.85 -28.02 6.15
C GLN A 95 -13.28 -27.53 6.41
N LEU A 96 -13.74 -26.58 5.58
CA LEU A 96 -15.12 -26.12 5.62
C LEU A 96 -16.00 -27.37 5.52
N SER A 97 -16.91 -27.52 6.48
CA SER A 97 -17.91 -28.58 6.39
C SER A 97 -18.67 -28.44 5.07
N GLU A 98 -19.19 -29.56 4.53
CA GLU A 98 -20.00 -29.52 3.31
C GLU A 98 -21.14 -28.49 3.41
N THR A 99 -21.71 -28.35 4.61
CA THR A 99 -22.73 -27.33 4.92
C THR A 99 -22.20 -25.91 4.80
N ALA A 100 -21.01 -25.61 5.35
CA ALA A 100 -20.41 -24.28 5.27
C ALA A 100 -20.03 -23.91 3.83
N LEU A 101 -19.51 -24.88 3.07
CA LEU A 101 -19.22 -24.70 1.66
C LEU A 101 -20.51 -24.44 0.86
N ALA A 102 -21.58 -25.20 1.11
CA ALA A 102 -22.87 -24.99 0.46
C ALA A 102 -23.47 -23.60 0.78
N MET A 103 -23.32 -23.11 2.02
CA MET A 103 -23.76 -21.77 2.41
C MET A 103 -22.96 -20.68 1.67
N ILE A 104 -21.63 -20.79 1.62
CA ILE A 104 -20.77 -19.83 0.91
C ILE A 104 -21.06 -19.83 -0.59
N MET A 105 -21.16 -21.02 -1.20
CA MET A 105 -21.40 -21.15 -2.63
C MET A 105 -22.84 -20.79 -3.03
N GLY A 106 -23.79 -20.91 -2.11
CA GLY A 106 -25.19 -20.52 -2.30
C GLY A 106 -25.44 -19.02 -2.22
N ASN A 107 -24.52 -18.24 -1.63
CA ASN A 107 -24.57 -16.78 -1.63
C ASN A 107 -23.70 -16.21 -2.77
N PRO A 108 -24.26 -15.45 -3.74
CA PRO A 108 -23.50 -14.93 -4.87
C PRO A 108 -22.29 -14.05 -4.50
N GLU A 109 -22.39 -13.22 -3.47
CA GLU A 109 -21.30 -12.35 -3.03
C GLU A 109 -20.21 -13.13 -2.28
N SER A 110 -20.59 -14.11 -1.46
CA SER A 110 -19.64 -15.00 -0.79
C SER A 110 -18.91 -15.88 -1.81
N ARG A 111 -19.61 -16.40 -2.83
CA ARG A 111 -19.00 -17.10 -3.96
C ARG A 111 -18.04 -16.20 -4.74
N ALA A 112 -18.44 -14.97 -5.07
CA ALA A 112 -17.57 -14.00 -5.75
C ALA A 112 -16.31 -13.70 -4.92
N SER A 113 -16.46 -13.56 -3.60
CA SER A 113 -15.34 -13.35 -2.66
C SER A 113 -14.39 -14.54 -2.64
N ALA A 114 -14.91 -15.77 -2.68
CA ALA A 114 -14.12 -16.99 -2.76
C ALA A 114 -13.32 -17.07 -4.08
N ILE A 115 -13.97 -16.76 -5.20
CA ILE A 115 -13.32 -16.66 -6.52
C ILE A 115 -12.17 -15.65 -6.49
N LEU A 116 -12.42 -14.44 -5.98
CA LEU A 116 -11.43 -13.38 -5.88
C LEU A 116 -10.22 -13.82 -5.04
N ARG A 117 -10.47 -14.39 -3.85
CA ARG A 117 -9.40 -14.88 -2.96
C ARG A 117 -8.57 -15.97 -3.64
N HIS A 118 -9.23 -16.90 -4.31
CA HIS A 118 -8.55 -17.98 -5.01
C HIS A 118 -7.73 -17.48 -6.20
N TRP A 119 -8.28 -16.60 -7.03
CA TRP A 119 -7.58 -16.04 -8.19
C TRP A 119 -6.34 -15.23 -7.79
N GLN A 120 -6.45 -14.44 -6.72
CA GLN A 120 -5.30 -13.71 -6.20
C GLN A 120 -4.27 -14.62 -5.52
N ASP A 121 -4.69 -15.76 -4.97
CA ASP A 121 -3.81 -16.78 -4.40
C ASP A 121 -2.80 -16.16 -3.41
N GLY A 122 -3.30 -15.37 -2.45
CA GLY A 122 -2.48 -14.69 -1.45
C GLY A 122 -1.48 -13.65 -2.00
N ARG A 123 -1.58 -13.26 -3.28
CA ARG A 123 -0.70 -12.25 -3.91
C ARG A 123 -1.37 -10.88 -3.93
N CYS A 124 -0.58 -9.85 -3.64
CA CYS A 124 -0.97 -8.46 -3.86
C CYS A 124 -1.24 -8.20 -5.35
N ALA A 125 -2.40 -7.63 -5.69
CA ALA A 125 -2.76 -7.35 -7.09
C ALA A 125 -1.81 -6.35 -7.78
N ILE A 126 -1.18 -5.46 -7.03
CA ILE A 126 -0.26 -4.45 -7.59
C ILE A 126 1.15 -5.01 -7.78
N CYS A 127 1.76 -5.54 -6.72
CA CYS A 127 3.18 -5.91 -6.74
C CYS A 127 3.45 -7.42 -6.79
N GLY A 128 2.41 -8.26 -6.75
CA GLY A 128 2.53 -9.72 -6.86
C GLY A 128 3.09 -10.46 -5.64
N HIS A 129 3.64 -9.76 -4.65
CA HIS A 129 4.22 -10.39 -3.47
C HIS A 129 3.17 -11.07 -2.59
N ARG A 130 3.50 -12.26 -2.08
CA ARG A 130 2.73 -12.96 -1.03
C ARG A 130 3.13 -12.45 0.34
N ARG A 131 2.21 -11.75 1.01
CA ARG A 131 2.36 -11.22 2.37
C ARG A 131 0.97 -10.95 2.95
N GLU A 132 0.90 -10.44 4.17
CA GLU A 132 -0.39 -10.02 4.74
C GLU A 132 -1.10 -9.03 3.81
N LEU A 133 -2.33 -9.38 3.43
CA LEU A 133 -3.16 -8.60 2.53
C LEU A 133 -4.30 -7.94 3.28
N VAL A 134 -4.71 -6.79 2.79
CA VAL A 134 -5.90 -6.06 3.19
C VAL A 134 -6.87 -5.99 2.01
N GLU A 135 -8.15 -5.93 2.32
CA GLU A 135 -9.20 -5.76 1.32
C GLU A 135 -9.30 -4.29 0.91
N ASP A 136 -9.03 -4.06 -0.37
CA ASP A 136 -9.06 -2.75 -0.98
C ASP A 136 -10.40 -2.52 -1.67
N HIS A 137 -10.98 -1.34 -1.50
CA HIS A 137 -12.31 -1.01 -2.01
C HIS A 137 -12.37 0.43 -2.51
N ASP A 138 -13.31 0.67 -3.41
CA ASP A 138 -13.61 2.02 -3.88
C ASP A 138 -14.46 2.74 -2.83
N HIS A 139 -13.91 3.80 -2.24
CA HIS A 139 -14.57 4.59 -1.21
C HIS A 139 -15.81 5.36 -1.70
N PHE A 140 -16.01 5.48 -3.02
CA PHE A 140 -17.20 6.09 -3.61
C PHE A 140 -18.31 5.07 -3.83
N THR A 141 -18.00 3.88 -4.35
CA THR A 141 -19.02 2.87 -4.66
C THR A 141 -19.26 1.87 -3.53
N GLY A 142 -18.34 1.75 -2.58
CA GLY A 142 -18.36 0.73 -1.53
C GLY A 142 -18.05 -0.68 -2.07
N LEU A 143 -17.56 -0.80 -3.30
CA LEU A 143 -17.26 -2.09 -3.93
C LEU A 143 -15.80 -2.48 -3.75
N THR A 144 -15.57 -3.75 -3.43
CA THR A 144 -14.22 -4.34 -3.34
C THR A 144 -13.55 -4.31 -4.72
N ARG A 145 -12.31 -3.83 -4.75
CA ARG A 145 -11.46 -3.81 -5.94
C ARG A 145 -10.57 -5.05 -6.01
N GLY A 146 -10.04 -5.48 -4.86
CA GLY A 146 -9.16 -6.64 -4.73
C GLY A 146 -8.44 -6.69 -3.38
N TYR A 147 -7.42 -7.54 -3.27
CA TYR A 147 -6.54 -7.63 -2.12
C TYR A 147 -5.16 -7.03 -2.42
N LEU A 148 -4.69 -6.16 -1.54
CA LEU A 148 -3.39 -5.49 -1.64
C LEU A 148 -2.57 -5.73 -0.40
N CYS A 149 -1.24 -5.70 -0.50
CA CYS A 149 -0.44 -5.61 0.71
C CYS A 149 -0.57 -4.23 1.35
N ARG A 150 -0.34 -4.11 2.66
CA ARG A 150 -0.44 -2.83 3.39
C ARG A 150 0.30 -1.68 2.70
N GLY A 151 1.52 -1.91 2.22
CA GLY A 151 2.31 -0.89 1.52
C GLY A 151 1.68 -0.40 0.22
N CYS A 152 1.23 -1.31 -0.65
CA CYS A 152 0.54 -0.92 -1.88
C CYS A 152 -0.81 -0.24 -1.59
N ASN A 153 -1.55 -0.72 -0.59
CA ASN A 153 -2.82 -0.14 -0.16
C ASN A 153 -2.66 1.30 0.36
N THR A 154 -1.64 1.54 1.20
CA THR A 154 -1.33 2.89 1.67
C THR A 154 -1.01 3.83 0.51
N GLN A 155 -0.17 3.39 -0.42
CA GLN A 155 0.18 4.22 -1.57
C GLN A 155 -1.00 4.43 -2.53
N GLU A 156 -1.89 3.46 -2.68
CA GLU A 156 -3.12 3.62 -3.48
C GLU A 156 -3.95 4.81 -3.00
N GLY A 157 -4.13 4.94 -1.68
CA GLY A 157 -4.86 6.04 -1.07
C GLY A 157 -4.14 7.40 -1.16
N VAL A 158 -2.82 7.40 -1.30
CA VAL A 158 -2.01 8.63 -1.46
C VAL A 158 -2.00 9.12 -2.90
N TYR A 159 -1.84 8.23 -3.87
CA TYR A 159 -1.68 8.61 -5.28
C TYR A 159 -3.03 8.66 -5.99
N GLN A 160 -3.52 9.87 -6.25
CA GLN A 160 -4.81 10.10 -6.93
C GLN A 160 -4.70 10.21 -8.46
N ASP A 161 -3.50 10.42 -9.01
CA ASP A 161 -3.29 10.55 -10.45
C ASP A 161 -3.68 9.26 -11.20
N SER A 162 -4.52 9.43 -12.22
CA SER A 162 -5.01 8.39 -13.11
C SER A 162 -3.90 7.74 -13.98
N ASN A 163 -2.82 8.43 -14.32
CA ASN A 163 -1.77 7.90 -15.20
C ASN A 163 -0.67 7.12 -14.48
N THR A 164 -0.80 6.96 -13.17
CA THR A 164 0.07 6.13 -12.34
C THR A 164 -0.39 4.67 -12.33
N LEU A 165 0.48 3.80 -11.84
CA LEU A 165 0.18 2.39 -11.53
C LEU A 165 -1.10 2.25 -10.69
N PHE A 166 -1.33 3.14 -9.71
CA PHE A 166 -2.52 3.11 -8.87
C PHE A 166 -3.78 3.54 -9.63
N GLY A 167 -3.66 4.56 -10.49
CA GLY A 167 -4.72 4.96 -11.41
C GLY A 167 -5.09 3.86 -12.41
N ARG A 168 -4.10 3.14 -12.95
CA ARG A 168 -4.31 1.94 -13.78
C ARG A 168 -5.03 0.83 -13.01
N TYR A 169 -4.56 0.52 -11.80
CA TYR A 169 -5.20 -0.45 -10.91
C TYR A 169 -6.68 -0.09 -10.68
N ARG A 170 -7.01 1.17 -10.36
CA ARG A 170 -8.40 1.62 -10.20
C ARG A 170 -9.28 1.43 -11.43
N ARG A 171 -8.74 1.52 -12.64
CA ARG A 171 -9.51 1.33 -13.88
C ARG A 171 -9.79 -0.13 -14.21
N ARG A 172 -8.89 -1.03 -13.84
CA ARG A 172 -8.96 -2.45 -14.20
C ARG A 172 -8.40 -3.28 -13.05
N HIS A 173 -9.12 -3.25 -11.94
CA HIS A 173 -8.79 -3.97 -10.70
C HIS A 173 -9.25 -5.44 -10.79
N PRO A 174 -8.82 -6.32 -9.87
CA PRO A 174 -9.18 -7.74 -9.85
C PRO A 174 -10.68 -8.03 -10.05
N THR A 175 -11.57 -7.40 -9.29
CA THR A 175 -13.02 -7.66 -9.44
C THR A 175 -13.55 -7.20 -10.81
N SER A 176 -12.99 -6.16 -11.41
CA SER A 176 -13.32 -5.75 -12.79
C SER A 176 -12.79 -6.74 -13.82
N LEU A 177 -11.57 -7.24 -13.66
CA LEU A 177 -10.98 -8.26 -14.53
C LEU A 177 -11.80 -9.55 -14.55
N LEU A 178 -12.35 -9.92 -13.39
CA LEU A 178 -13.11 -11.15 -13.18
C LEU A 178 -14.62 -10.98 -13.39
N GLY A 179 -15.11 -9.76 -13.67
CA GLY A 179 -16.55 -9.50 -13.80
C GLY A 179 -17.34 -9.66 -12.48
N LEU A 180 -16.67 -9.54 -11.33
CA LEU A 180 -17.26 -9.72 -10.01
C LEU A 180 -17.79 -8.41 -9.43
N ARG A 181 -18.84 -8.50 -8.61
CA ARG A 181 -19.38 -7.40 -7.81
C ARG A 181 -19.48 -7.86 -6.36
N ILE A 182 -18.69 -7.25 -5.48
CA ILE A 182 -18.60 -7.60 -4.07
C ILE A 182 -18.72 -6.30 -3.28
N ARG A 183 -19.65 -6.26 -2.32
CA ARG A 183 -19.76 -5.14 -1.38
C ARG A 183 -18.70 -5.29 -0.30
N TYR A 184 -18.01 -4.20 -0.01
CA TYR A 184 -17.03 -4.16 1.06
C TYR A 184 -17.74 -4.11 2.42
N TRP A 185 -17.34 -5.00 3.34
CA TRP A 185 -17.78 -4.96 4.72
C TRP A 185 -16.90 -4.00 5.52
N ASP A 186 -17.48 -2.92 6.03
CA ASP A 186 -16.76 -1.94 6.83
C ASP A 186 -16.83 -2.31 8.32
N PRO A 187 -15.70 -2.72 8.93
CA PRO A 187 -15.67 -3.13 10.33
C PRO A 187 -15.91 -1.97 11.31
N PHE A 188 -15.78 -0.71 10.88
CA PHE A 188 -15.97 0.46 11.74
C PHE A 188 -17.45 0.79 11.94
N ILE A 189 -18.29 0.56 10.93
CA ILE A 189 -19.74 0.74 11.02
C ILE A 189 -20.49 -0.59 11.21
N ASN A 190 -19.78 -1.72 11.14
CA ASN A 190 -20.32 -3.07 11.27
C ASN A 190 -21.46 -3.35 10.27
N ASP A 191 -21.29 -2.87 9.04
CA ASP A 191 -22.21 -3.04 7.92
C ASP A 191 -21.43 -2.92 6.58
N TYR A 192 -22.11 -3.16 5.46
CA TYR A 192 -21.55 -2.88 4.14
C TYR A 192 -21.32 -1.37 3.96
N ALA A 193 -20.15 -1.01 3.41
CA ALA A 193 -19.83 0.38 3.12
C ALA A 193 -20.89 0.98 2.18
N PRO A 194 -21.57 2.06 2.59
CA PRO A 194 -22.56 2.69 1.74
C PRO A 194 -21.87 3.38 0.56
N PRO A 195 -22.48 3.38 -0.64
CA PRO A 195 -22.01 4.23 -1.71
C PRO A 195 -22.12 5.69 -1.27
N ARG A 196 -21.10 6.49 -1.55
CA ARG A 196 -21.13 7.93 -1.30
C ARG A 196 -22.05 8.59 -2.31
N THR A 197 -23.02 9.36 -1.83
CA THR A 197 -23.75 10.31 -2.67
C THR A 197 -22.95 11.60 -2.84
N ALA A 198 -23.32 12.42 -3.82
CA ALA A 198 -22.70 13.74 -4.01
C ALA A 198 -22.77 14.62 -2.75
N GLU A 199 -23.77 14.41 -1.86
CA GLU A 199 -23.92 15.13 -0.60
C GLU A 199 -22.86 14.73 0.45
N THR A 200 -22.48 13.44 0.53
CA THR A 200 -21.52 12.93 1.54
C THR A 200 -20.04 13.29 1.28
N LYS A 201 -19.74 14.00 0.18
CA LYS A 201 -18.36 14.35 -0.21
C LYS A 201 -17.74 15.41 0.71
N GLN A 202 -18.54 16.23 1.38
CA GLN A 202 -18.08 17.38 2.16
C GLN A 202 -17.67 17.05 3.61
N GLU A 203 -18.22 16.01 4.22
CA GLU A 203 -18.22 15.89 5.69
C GLU A 203 -16.92 15.35 6.32
N ARG A 204 -16.01 14.71 5.56
CA ARG A 204 -14.87 14.01 6.19
C ARG A 204 -13.59 14.84 6.35
N TRP A 205 -13.53 16.06 5.82
CA TRP A 205 -12.34 16.95 5.89
C TRP A 205 -12.65 18.42 6.21
N THR A 206 -13.87 18.76 6.60
CA THR A 206 -14.17 20.11 7.14
C THR A 206 -14.05 20.21 8.66
N ASP A 207 -14.10 19.11 9.42
CA ASP A 207 -14.43 19.20 10.85
C ASP A 207 -13.35 18.65 11.81
N ALA A 208 -12.12 18.40 11.36
CA ALA A 208 -11.00 18.02 12.26
C ALA A 208 -9.94 19.11 12.44
N ALA A 209 -9.94 20.16 11.62
CA ALA A 209 -8.99 21.27 11.70
C ALA A 209 -9.62 22.60 12.16
N SER A 210 -10.96 22.66 12.24
CA SER A 210 -11.70 23.91 12.47
C SER A 210 -12.37 23.98 13.84
N GLU A 211 -12.56 22.85 14.53
CA GLU A 211 -13.15 22.81 15.86
C GLU A 211 -12.09 22.38 16.89
N GLY A 212 -11.56 23.34 17.66
CA GLY A 212 -10.89 23.02 18.93
C GLY A 212 -9.53 23.67 19.21
N ILE A 213 -8.93 24.45 18.30
CA ILE A 213 -7.84 25.38 18.68
C ILE A 213 -8.43 26.78 18.84
N GLY A 214 -8.94 27.03 20.04
CA GLY A 214 -9.21 28.38 20.52
C GLY A 214 -7.93 29.22 20.41
N LEU A 215 -7.94 30.15 19.47
CA LEU A 215 -7.17 31.39 19.55
C LEU A 215 -8.06 32.45 20.21
#